data_AF-A0A2W6ZXN0-F1
#
_entry.id   AF-A0A2W6ZXN0-F1
#
_cell.length_a   1.000
_cell.length_b   1.000
_cell.length_c   1.000
_cell.angle_alpha   90.00
_cell.angle_beta   90.00
_cell.angle_gamma   90.00
#
_symmetry.space_group_name_H-M   'P 1'
#
loop_
_entity.id
_entity.type
_entity.pdbx_description
1 polymer ?
#
loop_
_entity_poly.entity_id
_entity_poly.type
_entity_poly.pdbx_seq_one_letter_code
_entity_poly.pdbx_strand_id
1 'polypeptide(L)'
;MTSITLASAGAGQQQQSSTQVSTGPWTEIPQIARVGNAVLLRCVTAQGSFFWQIQGTQIAAAPATAWATAQATPMQATESSPPIASVLPMTPLPPMAPMRMGNMEMSLNPMTMRMGKMTLGPDLPTVNTPKFCTQCGAAIALGNRFCGSCGYQLS
;
A
#
# COMPACT_ATOMS: atom_id res chain seq x y z
N MET A 1 -5.31 0.40 13.41
CA MET A 1 -6.43 1.33 13.67
C MET A 1 -7.60 0.85 12.82
N THR A 2 -8.69 0.41 13.45
CA THR A 2 -9.88 -0.08 12.73
C THR A 2 -10.86 1.08 12.56
N SER A 3 -11.32 1.31 11.34
CA SER A 3 -12.15 2.44 10.96
C SER A 3 -13.42 1.98 10.26
N ILE A 4 -14.57 2.45 10.73
CA ILE A 4 -15.83 2.30 9.99
C ILE A 4 -15.89 3.42 8.96
N THR A 5 -16.08 3.10 7.69
CA THR A 5 -16.31 4.09 6.63
C THR A 5 -17.70 3.87 6.05
N LEU A 6 -18.57 4.88 6.17
CA LEU A 6 -19.79 4.92 5.39
C LEU A 6 -19.49 5.47 4.00
N ALA A 7 -19.88 4.72 2.97
CA ALA A 7 -19.86 5.18 1.60
C ALA A 7 -21.24 4.96 0.99
N SER A 8 -21.83 6.03 0.47
CA SER A 8 -23.05 5.98 -0.35
C SER A 8 -22.65 6.02 -1.82
N ALA A 9 -23.03 4.99 -2.60
CA ALA A 9 -22.89 4.99 -4.05
C ALA A 9 -24.29 4.88 -4.66
N GLY A 10 -24.67 5.86 -5.48
CA GLY A 10 -25.91 5.86 -6.26
C GLY A 10 -25.60 6.00 -7.75
N ALA A 11 -26.46 5.48 -8.62
CA ALA A 11 -26.32 5.66 -10.07
C ALA A 11 -26.31 7.16 -10.40
N GLY A 12 -25.15 7.69 -10.81
CA GLY A 12 -24.97 9.10 -11.15
C GLY A 12 -24.44 10.02 -10.03
N GLN A 13 -24.08 9.50 -8.85
CA GLN A 13 -23.49 10.30 -7.77
C GLN A 13 -22.11 9.73 -7.37
N GLN A 14 -21.04 10.46 -7.73
CA GLN A 14 -19.66 10.19 -7.32
C GLN A 14 -19.22 11.14 -6.20
N GLN A 15 -20.13 11.48 -5.27
CA GLN A 15 -19.76 12.23 -4.08
C GLN A 15 -19.69 11.28 -2.88
N GLN A 16 -18.46 10.91 -2.52
CA GLN A 16 -18.17 10.13 -1.32
C GLN A 16 -18.17 11.07 -0.11
N SER A 17 -19.22 11.04 0.70
CA SER A 17 -19.20 11.62 2.06
C SER A 17 -18.84 10.51 3.04
N SER A 18 -17.64 10.54 3.62
CA SER A 18 -17.18 9.55 4.59
C SER A 18 -17.29 10.06 6.02
N THR A 19 -18.05 9.34 6.85
CA THR A 19 -18.01 9.49 8.32
C THR A 19 -17.16 8.37 8.89
N GLN A 20 -16.14 8.71 9.68
CA GLN A 20 -15.22 7.75 10.28
C GLN A 20 -15.36 7.73 11.80
N VAL A 21 -15.49 6.53 12.37
CA VAL A 21 -15.42 6.30 13.81
C VAL A 21 -14.35 5.26 14.10
N SER A 22 -13.49 5.54 15.08
CA SER A 22 -12.49 4.61 15.57
C SER A 22 -13.12 3.66 16.60
N THR A 23 -13.04 2.36 16.33
CA THR A 23 -13.67 1.33 17.18
C THR A 23 -12.67 0.47 17.96
N GLY A 24 -11.38 0.64 17.74
CA GLY A 24 -10.36 -0.26 18.28
C GLY A 24 -10.35 -1.67 17.65
N PRO A 25 -9.51 -2.59 18.17
CA PRO A 25 -9.42 -3.96 17.67
C PRO A 25 -10.66 -4.78 18.06
N TRP A 26 -11.24 -5.46 17.08
CA TRP A 26 -12.40 -6.33 17.29
C TRP A 26 -11.95 -7.72 17.73
N THR A 27 -12.67 -8.31 18.69
CA THR A 27 -12.47 -9.69 19.15
C THR A 27 -13.42 -10.67 18.48
N GLU A 28 -14.48 -10.16 17.84
CA GLU A 28 -15.46 -10.94 17.07
C GLU A 28 -15.76 -10.23 15.75
N ILE A 29 -16.29 -10.99 14.78
CA ILE A 29 -16.77 -10.41 13.51
C ILE A 29 -17.92 -9.44 13.82
N PRO A 30 -17.86 -8.18 13.37
CA PRO A 30 -18.95 -7.24 13.58
C PRO A 30 -20.26 -7.74 12.98
N GLN A 31 -21.36 -7.40 13.65
CA GLN A 31 -22.69 -7.79 13.23
C GLN A 31 -23.50 -6.55 12.89
N ILE A 32 -24.37 -6.66 11.90
CA ILE A 32 -25.32 -5.61 11.54
C ILE A 32 -26.75 -6.10 11.72
N ALA A 33 -27.65 -5.23 12.16
CA ALA A 33 -29.08 -5.51 12.23
C ALA A 33 -29.86 -4.37 11.57
N ARG A 34 -30.81 -4.68 10.70
CA ARG A 34 -31.71 -3.67 10.12
C ARG A 34 -32.88 -3.45 11.07
N VAL A 35 -33.16 -2.18 11.41
CA VAL A 35 -34.28 -1.80 12.27
C VAL A 35 -35.00 -0.62 11.62
N GLY A 36 -36.13 -0.88 10.97
CA GLY A 36 -36.83 0.11 10.15
C GLY A 36 -35.92 0.65 9.03
N ASN A 37 -35.71 1.96 9.02
CA ASN A 37 -34.85 2.65 8.05
C ASN A 37 -33.40 2.88 8.53
N ALA A 38 -33.03 2.28 9.67
CA ALA A 38 -31.69 2.39 10.24
C ALA A 38 -30.97 1.04 10.24
N VAL A 39 -29.64 1.09 10.22
CA VAL A 39 -28.76 -0.07 10.42
C VAL A 39 -28.09 0.09 11.78
N LEU A 40 -28.19 -0.92 12.62
CA LEU A 40 -27.41 -1.04 13.84
C LEU A 40 -26.15 -1.84 13.55
N LEU A 41 -25.01 -1.35 14.00
CA LEU A 41 -23.73 -2.04 13.96
C LEU A 41 -23.32 -2.40 15.39
N ARG A 42 -23.02 -3.67 15.62
CA ARG A 42 -22.45 -4.20 16.86
C ARG A 42 -21.01 -4.62 16.62
N CYS A 43 -20.08 -4.05 17.38
CA CYS A 43 -18.70 -4.52 17.43
C CYS A 43 -18.35 -4.95 18.84
N VAL A 44 -17.66 -6.08 18.98
CA VAL A 44 -17.13 -6.56 20.26
C VAL A 44 -15.63 -6.33 20.27
N THR A 45 -15.14 -5.71 21.34
CA THR A 45 -13.72 -5.41 21.56
C THR A 45 -13.31 -5.95 22.93
N ALA A 46 -12.02 -5.91 23.23
CA ALA A 46 -11.51 -6.20 24.57
C ALA A 46 -12.09 -5.27 25.68
N GLN A 47 -12.61 -4.11 25.31
CA GLN A 47 -13.18 -3.11 26.23
C GLN A 47 -14.69 -3.27 26.44
N GLY A 48 -15.35 -4.12 25.63
CA GLY A 48 -16.78 -4.34 25.69
C GLY A 48 -17.45 -4.32 24.31
N SER A 49 -18.79 -4.41 24.33
CA SER A 49 -19.64 -4.33 23.15
C SER A 49 -20.06 -2.88 22.89
N PHE A 50 -19.81 -2.43 21.67
CA PHE A 50 -20.22 -1.12 21.19
C PHE A 50 -21.32 -1.26 20.14
N PHE A 51 -22.25 -0.31 20.19
CA PHE A 51 -23.39 -0.28 19.29
C PHE A 51 -23.46 1.10 18.65
N TRP A 52 -23.62 1.13 17.32
CA TRP A 52 -23.84 2.35 16.57
C TRP A 52 -25.10 2.23 15.74
N GLN A 53 -25.87 3.31 15.68
CA GLN A 53 -26.98 3.46 14.75
C GLN A 53 -26.53 4.29 13.56
N ILE A 54 -26.81 3.77 12.37
CA ILE A 54 -26.50 4.37 11.09
C ILE A 54 -27.83 4.68 10.42
N GLN A 55 -28.09 5.97 10.17
CA GLN A 55 -29.27 6.44 9.44
C GLN A 55 -28.82 7.48 8.40
N GLY A 56 -28.99 7.15 7.12
CA GLY A 56 -28.41 7.97 6.04
C GLY A 56 -26.88 8.03 6.14
N THR A 57 -26.34 9.25 6.30
CA THR A 57 -24.89 9.50 6.44
C THR A 57 -24.41 9.69 7.88
N GLN A 58 -25.33 9.62 8.85
CA GLN A 58 -25.04 9.87 10.27
C GLN A 58 -24.71 8.57 11.01
N ILE A 59 -23.69 8.63 11.88
CA ILE A 59 -23.34 7.57 12.83
C ILE A 59 -23.57 8.13 14.24
N ALA A 60 -24.43 7.49 15.01
CA ALA A 60 -24.66 7.81 16.41
C ALA A 60 -24.39 6.58 17.29
N ALA A 61 -23.96 6.78 18.54
CA ALA A 61 -23.93 5.70 19.51
C ALA A 61 -25.36 5.22 19.81
N ALA A 62 -25.56 3.92 19.91
CA ALA A 62 -26.85 3.30 20.23
C ALA A 62 -26.78 2.56 21.57
N PRO A 63 -27.88 2.46 22.32
CA PRO A 63 -27.93 1.60 23.49
C PRO A 63 -28.01 0.12 23.07
N ALA A 64 -27.48 -0.77 23.91
CA ALA A 64 -27.55 -2.22 23.68
C ALA A 64 -29.00 -2.74 23.57
N THR A 65 -29.97 -2.05 24.19
CA THR A 65 -31.40 -2.37 24.13
C THR A 65 -32.01 -2.18 22.75
N ALA A 66 -31.39 -1.37 21.88
CA ALA A 66 -31.84 -1.21 20.50
C ALA A 66 -31.50 -2.43 19.63
N TRP A 67 -30.59 -3.30 20.08
CA TRP A 67 -30.10 -4.43 19.30
C TRP A 67 -31.20 -5.49 19.07
N ALA A 68 -31.56 -5.68 17.80
CA ALA A 68 -32.51 -6.70 17.38
C ALA A 68 -31.76 -7.97 16.96
N THR A 69 -31.49 -8.88 17.91
CA THR A 69 -30.78 -10.15 17.66
C THR A 69 -31.41 -10.97 16.53
N ALA A 70 -32.74 -10.93 16.38
CA ALA A 70 -33.46 -11.64 15.31
C ALA A 70 -33.16 -11.11 13.89
N GLN A 71 -32.64 -9.90 13.76
CA GLN A 71 -32.28 -9.26 12.49
C GLN A 71 -30.76 -9.20 12.29
N ALA A 72 -29.98 -9.78 13.21
CA ALA A 72 -28.53 -9.72 13.20
C ALA A 72 -27.94 -10.61 12.10
N THR A 73 -27.13 -10.01 11.24
CA THR A 73 -26.37 -10.68 10.19
C THR A 73 -24.88 -10.38 10.38
N PRO A 74 -23.98 -11.37 10.38
CA PRO A 74 -22.54 -11.11 10.45
C PRO A 74 -22.07 -10.35 9.19
N MET A 75 -21.15 -9.40 9.37
CA MET A 75 -20.54 -8.73 8.23
C MET A 75 -19.60 -9.71 7.50
N GLN A 76 -19.68 -9.76 6.17
CA GLN A 76 -18.67 -10.44 5.37
C GLN A 76 -17.42 -9.55 5.29
N ALA A 77 -16.28 -10.12 5.66
CA ALA A 77 -15.00 -9.50 5.38
C ALA A 77 -14.87 -9.37 3.86
N THR A 78 -14.84 -8.14 3.36
CA THR A 78 -14.32 -7.89 2.02
C THR A 78 -12.81 -7.91 2.19
N GLU A 79 -12.18 -9.03 1.84
CA GLU A 79 -10.74 -9.09 1.71
C GLU A 79 -10.34 -8.00 0.71
N SER A 80 -9.75 -6.91 1.21
CA SER A 80 -8.94 -6.04 0.37
C SER A 80 -7.89 -6.97 -0.24
N SER A 81 -7.97 -7.17 -1.56
CA SER A 81 -7.06 -7.92 -2.45
C SER A 81 -5.80 -8.51 -1.78
N PRO A 82 -5.51 -9.81 -2.00
CA PRO A 82 -4.51 -10.53 -1.22
C PRO A 82 -3.16 -9.80 -1.20
N PRO A 83 -2.49 -9.69 -0.03
CA PRO A 83 -1.07 -9.37 -0.03
C PRO A 83 -0.36 -10.45 -0.84
N ILE A 84 0.52 -10.04 -1.75
CA ILE A 84 1.35 -10.95 -2.56
C ILE A 84 1.97 -11.96 -1.60
N ALA A 85 1.53 -13.22 -1.68
CA ALA A 85 2.03 -14.29 -0.85
C ALA A 85 3.54 -14.45 -1.10
N SER A 86 4.29 -14.42 0.00
CA SER A 86 5.61 -15.04 0.19
C SER A 86 6.33 -15.49 -1.09
N VAL A 87 7.31 -14.70 -1.53
CA VAL A 87 8.43 -15.22 -2.30
C VAL A 87 9.09 -16.32 -1.46
N LEU A 88 8.91 -17.58 -1.87
CA LEU A 88 9.73 -18.68 -1.41
C LEU A 88 11.19 -18.36 -1.72
N PRO A 89 12.16 -18.75 -0.87
CA PRO A 89 13.57 -18.62 -1.20
C PRO A 89 13.84 -19.41 -2.48
N MET A 90 14.06 -18.69 -3.57
CA MET A 90 14.42 -19.28 -4.86
C MET A 90 15.74 -20.03 -4.67
N THR A 91 15.76 -21.32 -4.97
CA THR A 91 17.02 -22.06 -5.08
C THR A 91 17.91 -21.37 -6.11
N PRO A 92 19.20 -21.11 -5.80
CA PRO A 92 20.08 -20.44 -6.73
C PRO A 92 20.17 -21.26 -8.01
N LEU A 93 19.81 -20.65 -9.14
CA LEU A 93 20.02 -21.26 -10.44
C LEU A 93 21.51 -21.55 -10.63
N PRO A 94 21.87 -22.67 -11.30
CA PRO A 94 23.25 -22.89 -11.70
C PRO A 94 23.73 -21.74 -12.60
N PRO A 95 25.01 -21.33 -12.49
CA PRO A 95 25.55 -20.24 -13.29
C PRO A 95 25.40 -20.57 -14.77
N MET A 96 24.77 -19.66 -15.52
CA MET A 96 24.66 -19.78 -16.97
C MET A 96 26.05 -19.89 -17.58
N ALA A 97 26.25 -20.85 -18.48
CA ALA A 97 27.46 -20.93 -19.28
C ALA A 97 27.63 -19.62 -20.10
N PRO A 98 28.88 -19.16 -20.33
CA PRO A 98 29.11 -17.92 -21.06
C PRO A 98 28.52 -18.00 -22.47
N MET A 99 27.57 -17.11 -22.76
CA MET A 99 26.93 -17.02 -24.07
C MET A 99 27.90 -16.34 -25.05
N ARG A 100 28.27 -17.05 -26.12
CA ARG A 100 29.03 -16.51 -27.25
C ARG A 100 28.11 -16.43 -28.46
N MET A 101 27.89 -15.22 -28.99
CA MET A 101 27.09 -15.01 -30.20
C MET A 101 27.96 -14.33 -31.26
N GLY A 102 28.57 -15.14 -32.14
CA GLY A 102 29.49 -14.65 -33.17
C GLY A 102 30.71 -13.94 -32.59
N ASN A 103 30.88 -12.66 -32.92
CA ASN A 103 32.01 -11.82 -32.48
C ASN A 103 31.76 -11.12 -31.12
N MET A 104 30.63 -11.43 -30.47
CA MET A 104 30.26 -10.89 -29.17
C MET A 104 30.53 -11.94 -28.08
N GLU A 105 31.41 -11.58 -27.15
CA GLU A 105 31.79 -12.41 -26.00
C GLU A 105 31.44 -11.66 -24.72
N MET A 106 30.63 -12.31 -23.86
CA MET A 106 30.27 -11.82 -22.54
C MET A 106 30.85 -12.77 -21.49
N SER A 107 31.87 -12.30 -20.76
CA SER A 107 32.43 -13.03 -19.62
C SER A 107 31.83 -12.50 -18.33
N LEU A 108 31.44 -13.38 -17.42
CA LEU A 108 30.75 -13.02 -16.17
C LEU A 108 31.71 -12.84 -14.98
N ASN A 109 33.02 -13.10 -15.15
CA ASN A 109 33.98 -12.94 -14.07
C ASN A 109 35.42 -12.68 -14.59
N PRO A 110 35.89 -11.42 -14.63
CA PRO A 110 35.14 -10.18 -14.39
C PRO A 110 34.11 -9.92 -15.50
N MET A 111 33.04 -9.18 -15.18
CA MET A 111 31.98 -8.83 -16.13
C MET A 111 32.54 -7.97 -17.27
N THR A 112 32.86 -8.60 -18.40
CA THR A 112 33.49 -7.94 -19.55
C THR A 112 32.70 -8.25 -20.81
N MET A 113 32.42 -7.19 -21.57
CA MET A 113 31.77 -7.28 -22.87
C MET A 113 32.79 -6.94 -23.95
N ARG A 114 33.00 -7.86 -24.89
CA ARG A 114 33.92 -7.69 -26.02
C ARG A 114 33.12 -7.64 -27.31
N MET A 115 33.24 -6.53 -28.03
CA MET A 115 32.63 -6.34 -29.34
C MET A 115 33.76 -6.05 -30.34
N GLY A 116 34.35 -7.10 -30.91
CA GLY A 116 35.55 -6.98 -31.76
C GLY A 116 36.77 -6.46 -30.98
N LYS A 117 37.23 -5.23 -31.29
CA LYS A 117 38.39 -4.58 -30.65
C LYS A 117 38.04 -3.67 -29.46
N MET A 118 36.75 -3.50 -29.13
CA MET A 118 36.31 -2.67 -28.01
C MET A 118 35.93 -3.55 -26.81
N THR A 119 36.56 -3.31 -25.65
CA THR A 119 36.33 -3.98 -24.38
C THR A 119 35.75 -3.00 -23.37
N LEU A 120 34.56 -3.31 -22.85
CA LEU A 120 33.96 -2.61 -21.71
C LEU A 120 34.19 -3.49 -20.47
N GLY A 121 34.99 -2.98 -19.54
CA GLY A 121 35.34 -3.62 -18.28
C GLY A 121 35.28 -2.61 -17.12
N PRO A 122 35.49 -3.06 -15.88
CA PRO A 122 35.37 -2.21 -14.68
C PRO A 122 36.42 -1.08 -14.59
N ASP A 123 37.37 -1.02 -15.52
CA ASP A 123 38.41 0.00 -15.56
C ASP A 123 37.94 1.25 -16.34
N LEU A 124 37.08 2.05 -15.65
CA LEU A 124 36.78 3.49 -15.80
C LEU A 124 35.85 3.97 -16.95
N PRO A 125 35.09 5.09 -16.83
CA PRO A 125 34.99 6.08 -15.74
C PRO A 125 33.62 6.12 -15.04
N THR A 126 33.59 6.74 -13.86
CA THR A 126 32.46 6.96 -12.95
C THR A 126 31.16 7.38 -13.65
N VAL A 127 30.16 6.51 -13.65
CA VAL A 127 28.79 6.87 -14.05
C VAL A 127 28.24 7.83 -13.00
N ASN A 128 28.08 9.09 -13.38
CA ASN A 128 27.43 10.14 -12.61
C ASN A 128 25.98 9.73 -12.31
N THR A 129 25.72 9.10 -11.16
CA THR A 129 24.35 8.87 -10.71
C THR A 129 23.71 10.21 -10.34
N PRO A 130 22.55 10.55 -10.92
CA PRO A 130 21.88 11.82 -10.61
C PRO A 130 21.45 11.83 -9.15
N LYS A 131 21.83 12.89 -8.41
CA LYS A 131 21.40 13.11 -7.03
C LYS A 131 20.04 13.81 -7.01
N PHE A 132 19.21 13.53 -6.01
CA PHE A 132 17.90 14.16 -5.83
C PHE A 132 17.82 14.90 -4.50
N CYS A 133 17.07 16.00 -4.46
CA CYS A 133 16.90 16.84 -3.28
C CYS A 133 16.01 16.13 -2.25
N THR A 134 16.48 16.03 -1.01
CA THR A 134 15.73 15.40 0.09
C THR A 134 14.56 16.24 0.58
N GLN A 135 14.52 17.54 0.25
CA GLN A 135 13.42 18.43 0.66
C GLN A 135 12.29 18.52 -0.36
N CYS A 136 12.58 18.49 -1.66
CA CYS A 136 11.56 18.69 -2.70
C CYS A 136 11.55 17.62 -3.81
N GLY A 137 12.48 16.67 -3.77
CA GLY A 137 12.58 15.60 -4.77
C GLY A 137 13.17 16.00 -6.12
N ALA A 138 13.53 17.27 -6.33
CA ALA A 138 14.09 17.73 -7.60
C ALA A 138 15.47 17.12 -7.90
N ALA A 139 15.75 16.85 -9.18
CA ALA A 139 17.06 16.40 -9.62
C ALA A 139 18.12 17.50 -9.42
N ILE A 140 19.30 17.11 -8.94
CA ILE A 140 20.42 17.98 -8.62
C ILE A 140 21.60 17.60 -9.51
N ALA A 141 22.16 18.59 -10.20
CA ALA A 141 23.42 18.45 -10.90
C ALA A 141 24.58 18.24 -9.90
N LEU A 142 25.50 17.32 -10.21
CA LEU A 142 26.67 17.08 -9.37
C LEU A 142 27.54 18.33 -9.27
N GLY A 143 27.81 18.78 -8.04
CA GLY A 143 28.63 19.95 -7.74
C GLY A 143 27.85 21.15 -7.16
N ASN A 144 26.51 21.12 -7.16
CA ASN A 144 25.71 22.21 -6.60
C ASN A 144 25.60 22.14 -5.08
N ARG A 145 25.92 23.25 -4.40
CA ARG A 145 25.76 23.43 -2.94
C ARG A 145 24.31 23.71 -2.53
N PHE A 146 23.44 24.08 -3.47
CA PHE A 146 22.04 24.41 -3.23
C PHE A 146 21.15 23.81 -4.30
N CYS A 147 19.91 23.46 -3.94
CA CYS A 147 18.90 23.00 -4.87
C CYS A 147 18.33 24.19 -5.66
N GLY A 148 18.45 24.16 -6.99
CA GLY A 148 17.89 25.22 -7.86
C GLY A 148 16.37 25.31 -7.88
N SER A 149 15.67 24.29 -7.35
CA SER A 149 14.20 24.26 -7.33
C SER A 149 13.59 24.77 -6.03
N CYS A 150 14.27 24.63 -4.88
CA CYS A 150 13.72 25.01 -3.58
C CYS A 150 14.68 25.82 -2.69
N GLY A 151 15.91 26.06 -3.13
CA GLY A 151 16.92 26.82 -2.38
C GLY A 151 17.56 26.05 -1.22
N TYR A 152 17.19 24.80 -0.98
CA TYR A 152 17.74 24.01 0.13
C TYR A 152 19.24 23.75 -0.05
N GLN A 153 20.01 23.93 1.02
CA GLN A 153 21.45 23.68 1.02
C GLN A 153 21.75 22.19 1.07
N LEU A 154 22.50 21.73 0.07
CA LEU A 154 22.97 20.36 -0.11
C LEU A 154 24.39 20.28 0.46
N SER A 155 24.48 20.40 1.79
CA SER A 155 25.74 20.24 2.54
C SER A 155 26.15 18.78 2.62
#